data_AF-K9MRD5-F1
#
_entry.id   AF-K9MRD5-F1
#
_cell.length_a   1.000
_cell.length_b   1.000
_cell.length_c   1.000
_cell.angle_alpha   90.00
_cell.angle_beta   90.00
_cell.angle_gamma   90.00
#
_symmetry.space_group_name_H-M   'P 1'
#
loop_
_entity.id
_entity.type
_entity.pdbx_description
1 polymer ?
#
loop_
_entity_poly.entity_id
_entity_poly.type
_entity_poly.pdbx_seq_one_letter_code
_entity_poly.pdbx_strand_id
1 'polypeptide(L)'
;NINRFILLVLMFVMSMMLLIISPNLISILLGWDGLGLVSYCLVIYFQNVKSYNAGMLTALSNRIGDVALLLAIAWMLNYGSWNYIFYLDMMKNNFEMMIIGALVMLAAMTKSAQIPFSSWLPAAMAAPTPVSALVHSSTLVTAGVYLLIRFNDLLMNWWMSQFLLLVSGLTMFMAGLGANFEFDLKKIIALSTLSQLGLMMSILSMGFYKLAFFHLLTHALFKALL
;
A
#
# COMPACT_ATOMS: atom_id res chain seq x y z
N ASN A 1 -13.05 26.21 -0.93
CA ASN A 1 -12.12 25.18 -1.44
C ASN A 1 -11.02 24.82 -0.46
N ILE A 2 -10.33 25.78 0.17
CA ILE A 2 -9.29 25.50 1.18
C ILE A 2 -9.82 24.69 2.38
N ASN A 3 -10.99 25.05 2.93
CA ASN A 3 -11.59 24.27 4.03
C ASN A 3 -11.89 22.81 3.65
N ARG A 4 -12.34 22.58 2.41
CA ARG A 4 -12.56 21.22 1.87
C ARG A 4 -11.24 20.46 1.77
N PHE A 5 -10.18 21.12 1.30
CA PHE A 5 -8.85 20.52 1.23
C PHE A 5 -8.32 20.13 2.62
N ILE A 6 -8.38 21.04 3.59
CA ILE A 6 -7.93 20.79 4.97
C ILE A 6 -8.70 19.62 5.59
N LEU A 7 -10.03 19.60 5.42
CA LEU A 7 -10.86 18.52 5.93
C LEU A 7 -10.53 17.16 5.29
N LEU A 8 -10.26 17.12 3.98
CA LEU A 8 -9.82 15.89 3.30
C LEU A 8 -8.46 15.41 3.82
N VAL A 9 -7.50 16.32 4.04
CA VAL A 9 -6.19 15.96 4.61
C VAL A 9 -6.33 15.43 6.05
N LEU A 10 -7.17 16.07 6.87
CA LEU A 10 -7.43 15.57 8.23
C LEU A 10 -8.09 14.20 8.24
N MET A 11 -9.08 13.96 7.37
CA MET A 11 -9.69 12.63 7.23
C MET A 11 -8.67 11.58 6.77
N PHE A 12 -7.73 11.97 5.91
CA PHE A 12 -6.66 11.09 5.46
C PHE A 12 -5.70 10.70 6.60
N VAL A 13 -5.30 11.67 7.45
CA VAL A 13 -4.46 11.39 8.61
C VAL A 13 -5.20 10.50 9.61
N MET A 14 -6.49 10.77 9.85
CA MET A 14 -7.31 9.96 10.75
C MET A 14 -7.44 8.51 10.27
N SER A 15 -7.65 8.27 8.98
CA SER A 15 -7.73 6.89 8.46
C SER A 15 -6.40 6.16 8.55
N MET A 16 -5.26 6.85 8.37
CA MET A 16 -3.95 6.26 8.61
C MET A 16 -3.73 5.89 10.08
N MET A 17 -4.12 6.76 11.02
CA MET A 17 -4.02 6.48 12.45
C MET A 17 -4.86 5.26 12.85
N LEU A 18 -6.06 5.11 12.28
CA LEU A 18 -6.90 3.93 12.51
C LEU A 18 -6.21 2.63 12.04
N LEU A 19 -5.55 2.66 10.88
CA LEU A 19 -4.82 1.51 10.34
C LEU A 19 -3.59 1.12 11.20
N ILE A 20 -2.90 2.11 11.78
CA ILE A 20 -1.71 1.84 12.62
C ILE A 20 -2.13 1.24 13.96
N ILE A 21 -3.17 1.79 14.61
CA ILE A 21 -3.58 1.37 15.96
C ILE A 21 -4.32 0.02 15.95
N SER A 22 -4.94 -0.34 14.84
CA SER A 22 -5.83 -1.51 14.74
C SER A 22 -5.15 -2.83 15.13
N PRO A 23 -5.67 -3.59 16.11
CA PRO A 23 -5.21 -4.96 16.42
C PRO A 23 -5.97 -6.04 15.63
N ASN A 24 -7.06 -5.66 14.93
CA ASN A 24 -7.98 -6.59 14.28
C ASN A 24 -8.05 -6.32 12.78
N LEU A 25 -8.34 -7.37 12.01
CA LEU A 25 -8.48 -7.25 10.55
C LEU A 25 -9.65 -6.34 10.13
N ILE A 26 -10.75 -6.28 10.91
CA ILE A 26 -11.85 -5.32 10.67
C ILE A 26 -11.36 -3.89 10.74
N SER A 27 -10.65 -3.58 11.82
CA SER A 27 -10.19 -2.22 12.06
C SER A 27 -9.14 -1.81 11.02
N ILE A 28 -8.34 -2.77 10.52
CA ILE A 28 -7.48 -2.55 9.36
C ILE A 28 -8.32 -2.20 8.13
N LEU A 29 -9.38 -2.97 7.82
CA LEU A 29 -10.27 -2.68 6.68
C LEU A 29 -10.87 -1.26 6.77
N LEU A 30 -11.33 -0.84 7.95
CA LEU A 30 -11.88 0.52 8.13
C LEU A 30 -10.85 1.61 7.81
N GLY A 31 -9.62 1.46 8.29
CA GLY A 31 -8.53 2.39 7.95
C GLY A 31 -8.15 2.31 6.46
N TRP A 32 -8.11 1.10 5.91
CA TRP A 32 -7.72 0.80 4.54
C TRP A 32 -8.69 1.37 3.49
N ASP A 33 -9.99 1.14 3.68
CA ASP A 33 -11.07 1.69 2.85
C ASP A 33 -11.14 3.21 3.01
N GLY A 34 -10.99 3.72 4.24
CA GLY A 34 -10.93 5.15 4.52
C GLY A 34 -9.80 5.83 3.75
N LEU A 35 -8.60 5.26 3.76
CA LEU A 35 -7.46 5.73 2.95
C LEU A 35 -7.78 5.68 1.45
N GLY A 36 -8.41 4.61 0.97
CA GLY A 36 -8.85 4.48 -0.42
C GLY A 36 -9.79 5.59 -0.86
N LEU A 37 -10.86 5.81 -0.11
CA LEU A 37 -11.88 6.80 -0.44
C LEU A 37 -11.35 8.23 -0.38
N VAL A 38 -10.61 8.58 0.68
CA VAL A 38 -10.08 9.94 0.83
C VAL A 38 -9.03 10.24 -0.25
N SER A 39 -8.19 9.25 -0.60
CA SER A 39 -7.21 9.41 -1.69
C SER A 39 -7.88 9.68 -3.04
N TYR A 40 -8.99 8.98 -3.33
CA TYR A 40 -9.79 9.23 -4.53
C TYR A 40 -10.32 10.66 -4.57
N CYS A 41 -10.89 11.14 -3.46
CA CYS A 41 -11.39 12.51 -3.36
C CYS A 41 -10.29 13.56 -3.54
N LEU A 42 -9.07 13.26 -3.10
CA LEU A 42 -7.91 14.14 -3.24
C LEU A 42 -7.36 14.15 -4.68
N VAL A 43 -7.40 13.03 -5.40
CA VAL A 43 -6.98 12.95 -6.82
C VAL A 43 -7.93 13.75 -7.73
N ILE A 44 -9.23 13.74 -7.45
CA ILE A 44 -10.26 14.44 -8.25
C ILE A 44 -10.42 15.92 -7.86
N TYR A 45 -9.57 16.44 -6.99
CA TYR A 45 -9.71 17.81 -6.45
C TYR A 45 -9.87 18.89 -7.53
N PHE A 46 -9.13 18.80 -8.64
CA PHE A 46 -9.19 19.78 -9.73
C PHE A 46 -10.32 19.56 -10.75
N GLN A 47 -11.08 18.46 -10.65
CA GLN A 47 -12.28 18.18 -11.47
C GLN A 47 -12.09 18.29 -13.00
N ASN A 48 -10.88 18.02 -13.50
CA ASN A 48 -10.58 17.93 -14.93
C ASN A 48 -10.85 16.50 -15.45
N VAL A 49 -11.14 16.35 -16.75
CA VAL A 49 -11.35 15.02 -17.39
C VAL A 49 -10.16 14.08 -17.14
N LYS A 50 -8.92 14.60 -17.23
CA LYS A 50 -7.71 13.84 -16.90
C LYS A 50 -7.68 13.38 -15.44
N SER A 51 -8.08 14.24 -14.49
CA SER A 51 -8.12 13.87 -13.06
C SER A 51 -9.26 12.89 -12.72
N TYR A 52 -10.39 12.94 -13.43
CA TYR A 52 -11.46 11.95 -13.26
C TYR A 52 -11.01 10.56 -13.71
N ASN A 53 -10.37 10.47 -14.88
CA ASN A 53 -9.84 9.20 -15.39
C ASN A 53 -8.76 8.64 -14.46
N ALA A 54 -7.84 9.49 -13.99
CA ALA A 54 -6.82 9.10 -13.02
C ALA A 54 -7.45 8.62 -11.70
N GLY A 55 -8.42 9.37 -11.16
CA GLY A 55 -9.14 9.00 -9.95
C GLY A 55 -9.84 7.66 -10.09
N MET A 56 -10.53 7.40 -11.20
CA MET A 56 -11.20 6.13 -11.44
C MET A 56 -10.23 4.95 -11.47
N LEU A 57 -9.07 5.10 -12.12
CA LEU A 57 -8.01 4.08 -12.10
C LEU A 57 -7.50 3.79 -10.69
N THR A 58 -7.29 4.83 -9.86
CA THR A 58 -6.88 4.65 -8.46
C THR A 58 -7.94 3.99 -7.60
N ALA A 59 -9.23 4.31 -7.80
CA ALA A 59 -10.31 3.70 -7.03
C ALA A 59 -10.51 2.23 -7.39
N LEU A 60 -10.52 1.90 -8.68
CA LEU A 60 -10.73 0.53 -9.14
C LEU A 60 -9.59 -0.40 -8.73
N SER A 61 -8.34 0.04 -8.87
CA SER A 61 -7.18 -0.76 -8.45
C SER A 61 -7.17 -1.01 -6.95
N ASN A 62 -7.48 0.00 -6.13
CA ASN A 62 -7.57 -0.15 -4.68
C ASN A 62 -8.71 -1.09 -4.26
N ARG A 63 -9.86 -1.05 -4.95
CA ARG A 63 -11.01 -1.90 -4.63
C ARG A 63 -10.72 -3.39 -4.78
N ILE A 64 -9.80 -3.78 -5.67
CA ILE A 64 -9.34 -5.18 -5.76
C ILE A 64 -8.68 -5.62 -4.46
N GLY A 65 -7.88 -4.73 -3.83
CA GLY A 65 -7.27 -4.99 -2.54
C GLY A 65 -8.29 -5.05 -1.40
N ASP A 66 -9.29 -4.18 -1.40
CA ASP A 66 -10.37 -4.18 -0.40
C ASP A 66 -11.15 -5.51 -0.44
N VAL A 67 -11.45 -6.04 -1.65
CA VAL A 67 -12.08 -7.35 -1.81
C VAL A 67 -11.19 -8.47 -1.24
N ALA A 68 -9.88 -8.41 -1.45
CA ALA A 68 -8.96 -9.38 -0.89
C ALA A 68 -8.94 -9.35 0.65
N LEU A 69 -8.98 -8.17 1.27
CA LEU A 69 -9.09 -8.03 2.72
C LEU A 69 -10.44 -8.53 3.25
N LEU A 70 -11.54 -8.27 2.54
CA LEU A 70 -12.86 -8.80 2.90
C LEU A 70 -12.89 -10.34 2.86
N LEU A 71 -12.27 -10.95 1.85
CA LEU A 71 -12.11 -12.40 1.79
C LEU A 71 -11.24 -12.91 2.95
N ALA A 72 -10.15 -12.23 3.28
CA ALA A 72 -9.31 -12.59 4.41
C ALA A 72 -10.08 -12.56 5.75
N ILE A 73 -10.95 -11.56 5.93
CA ILE A 73 -11.85 -11.47 7.10
C ILE A 73 -12.83 -12.65 7.12
N ALA A 74 -13.42 -13.01 5.98
CA ALA A 74 -14.33 -14.14 5.89
C ALA A 74 -13.63 -15.47 6.27
N TRP A 75 -12.40 -15.68 5.82
CA TRP A 75 -11.61 -16.87 6.16
C TRP A 75 -11.19 -16.91 7.64
N MET A 76 -10.95 -15.76 8.27
CA MET A 76 -10.64 -15.68 9.71
C MET A 76 -11.80 -16.11 10.61
N LEU A 77 -13.04 -16.19 10.10
CA LEU A 77 -14.17 -16.71 10.86
C LEU A 77 -13.95 -18.16 11.30
N ASN A 78 -13.15 -18.94 10.56
CA ASN A 78 -12.81 -20.32 10.93
C ASN A 78 -12.07 -20.41 12.28
N TYR A 79 -11.33 -19.35 12.66
CA TYR A 79 -10.64 -19.26 13.95
C TYR A 79 -11.51 -18.67 15.08
N GLY A 80 -12.74 -18.23 14.77
CA GLY A 80 -13.70 -17.72 15.74
C GLY A 80 -13.48 -16.28 16.21
N SER A 81 -12.31 -15.68 15.98
CA SER A 81 -12.05 -14.27 16.28
C SER A 81 -11.17 -13.60 15.24
N TRP A 82 -11.26 -12.26 15.14
CA TRP A 82 -10.66 -11.49 14.05
C TRP A 82 -9.39 -10.75 14.51
N ASN A 83 -8.92 -11.08 15.72
CA ASN A 83 -7.73 -10.53 16.35
C ASN A 83 -6.51 -11.30 15.86
N TYR A 84 -5.78 -10.76 14.89
CA TYR A 84 -4.70 -11.53 14.24
C TYR A 84 -3.46 -11.69 15.13
N ILE A 85 -3.23 -10.82 16.11
CA ILE A 85 -2.03 -10.83 16.97
C ILE A 85 -1.79 -12.21 17.62
N PHE A 86 -2.85 -12.88 18.07
CA PHE A 86 -2.74 -14.19 18.73
C PHE A 86 -2.58 -15.36 17.75
N TYR A 87 -3.13 -15.26 16.54
CA TYR A 87 -3.13 -16.36 15.56
C TYR A 87 -1.89 -16.40 14.68
N LEU A 88 -1.21 -15.26 14.50
CA LEU A 88 0.00 -15.19 13.66
C LEU A 88 1.08 -16.17 14.14
N ASP A 89 1.34 -16.21 15.45
CA ASP A 89 2.38 -17.07 16.01
C ASP A 89 1.91 -18.52 16.14
N MET A 90 0.67 -18.72 16.61
CA MET A 90 0.17 -20.06 16.96
C MET A 90 -0.24 -20.91 15.74
N MET A 91 -0.78 -20.29 14.69
CA MET A 91 -1.43 -21.00 13.57
C MET A 91 -0.72 -20.80 12.22
N LYS A 92 0.57 -20.42 12.24
CA LYS A 92 1.35 -20.11 11.03
C LYS A 92 1.36 -21.22 9.97
N ASN A 93 1.33 -22.48 10.39
CA ASN A 93 1.45 -23.63 9.49
C ASN A 93 0.09 -24.14 8.96
N ASN A 94 -1.03 -23.59 9.42
CA ASN A 94 -2.34 -24.03 8.96
C ASN A 94 -2.63 -23.52 7.55
N PHE A 95 -3.27 -24.35 6.73
CA PHE A 95 -3.65 -24.01 5.35
C PHE A 95 -4.51 -22.73 5.28
N GLU A 96 -5.46 -22.57 6.19
CA GLU A 96 -6.33 -21.38 6.21
C GLU A 96 -5.52 -20.10 6.46
N MET A 97 -4.57 -20.13 7.40
CA MET A 97 -3.71 -18.99 7.68
C MET A 97 -2.77 -18.67 6.50
N MET A 98 -2.34 -19.68 5.74
CA MET A 98 -1.59 -19.45 4.49
C MET A 98 -2.44 -18.74 3.44
N ILE A 99 -3.72 -19.12 3.29
CA ILE A 99 -4.66 -18.47 2.38
C ILE A 99 -4.89 -17.01 2.81
N ILE A 100 -5.09 -16.77 4.11
CA ILE A 100 -5.21 -15.42 4.67
C ILE A 100 -3.94 -14.60 4.36
N GLY A 101 -2.75 -15.17 4.59
CA GLY A 101 -1.48 -14.53 4.25
C GLY A 101 -1.36 -14.18 2.75
N ALA A 102 -1.83 -15.05 1.86
CA ALA A 102 -1.87 -14.81 0.41
C ALA A 102 -2.79 -13.63 0.05
N LEU A 103 -4.00 -13.60 0.61
CA LEU A 103 -4.98 -12.55 0.37
C LEU A 103 -4.50 -11.19 0.90
N VAL A 104 -3.91 -11.19 2.09
CA VAL A 104 -3.30 -10.02 2.72
C VAL A 104 -2.10 -9.52 1.90
N MET A 105 -1.29 -10.43 1.34
CA MET A 105 -0.22 -10.07 0.39
C MET A 105 -0.79 -9.42 -0.88
N LEU A 106 -1.85 -9.97 -1.46
CA LEU A 106 -2.49 -9.39 -2.64
C LEU A 106 -3.03 -7.99 -2.35
N ALA A 107 -3.68 -7.79 -1.21
CA ALA A 107 -4.11 -6.46 -0.77
C ALA A 107 -2.92 -5.50 -0.65
N ALA A 108 -1.84 -5.91 0.02
CA ALA A 108 -0.64 -5.09 0.15
C ALA A 108 -0.02 -4.72 -1.21
N MET A 109 0.02 -5.65 -2.17
CA MET A 109 0.53 -5.38 -3.52
C MET A 109 -0.27 -4.31 -4.27
N THR A 110 -1.60 -4.27 -4.09
CA THR A 110 -2.45 -3.26 -4.76
C THR A 110 -2.12 -1.84 -4.29
N LYS A 111 -2.08 -1.59 -2.97
CA LYS A 111 -1.75 -0.27 -2.40
C LYS A 111 -0.28 0.11 -2.52
N SER A 112 0.64 -0.86 -2.54
CA SER A 112 2.07 -0.59 -2.74
C SER A 112 2.48 -0.49 -4.22
N ALA A 113 1.51 -0.50 -5.13
CA ALA A 113 1.69 -0.36 -6.57
C ALA A 113 2.71 -1.35 -7.17
N GLN A 114 2.74 -2.59 -6.66
CA GLN A 114 3.56 -3.65 -7.22
C GLN A 114 2.94 -4.15 -8.53
N ILE A 115 3.73 -4.73 -9.43
CA ILE A 115 3.26 -5.36 -10.67
C ILE A 115 2.29 -6.47 -10.25
N PRO A 116 1.07 -6.55 -10.82
CA PRO A 116 0.56 -5.85 -12.02
C PRO A 116 -0.13 -4.50 -11.78
N PHE A 117 -0.29 -4.07 -10.53
CA PHE A 117 -1.04 -2.88 -10.12
C PHE A 117 -0.22 -1.59 -10.12
N SER A 118 0.91 -1.51 -10.85
CA SER A 118 1.79 -0.33 -10.84
C SER A 118 1.23 0.88 -11.58
N SER A 119 0.25 0.69 -12.46
CA SER A 119 -0.23 1.71 -13.40
C SER A 119 -0.94 2.90 -12.76
N TRP A 120 -1.54 2.72 -11.57
CA TRP A 120 -2.33 3.79 -10.95
C TRP A 120 -1.45 4.88 -10.31
N LEU A 121 -0.22 4.55 -9.89
CA LEU A 121 0.65 5.47 -9.16
C LEU A 121 1.15 6.63 -10.05
N PRO A 122 1.68 6.41 -11.27
CA PRO A 122 2.04 7.52 -12.17
C PRO A 122 0.83 8.37 -12.59
N ALA A 123 -0.34 7.75 -12.74
CA ALA A 123 -1.58 8.45 -13.11
C ALA A 123 -2.09 9.37 -11.98
N ALA A 124 -1.88 8.99 -10.71
CA ALA A 124 -2.32 9.73 -9.54
C ALA A 124 -1.57 11.05 -9.30
N MET A 125 -0.53 11.35 -10.10
CA MET A 125 0.19 12.64 -10.06
C MET A 125 -0.60 13.83 -10.62
N ALA A 126 -1.87 13.62 -11.00
CA ALA A 126 -2.83 14.69 -11.28
C ALA A 126 -3.28 15.46 -10.01
N ALA A 127 -3.01 14.93 -8.81
CA ALA A 127 -3.32 15.56 -7.53
C ALA A 127 -2.48 16.83 -7.27
N PRO A 128 -2.94 17.74 -6.36
CA PRO A 128 -2.15 18.91 -5.96
C PRO A 128 -0.82 18.51 -5.29
N THR A 129 0.21 19.34 -5.44
CA THR A 129 1.58 19.06 -4.97
C THR A 129 1.74 18.74 -3.47
N PRO A 130 1.05 19.40 -2.51
CA PRO A 130 1.12 19.00 -1.11
C PRO A 130 0.50 17.62 -0.85
N VAL A 131 -0.48 17.22 -1.68
CA VAL A 131 -1.11 15.90 -1.59
C VAL A 131 -0.22 14.85 -2.22
N SER A 132 0.44 15.13 -3.34
CA SER A 132 1.40 14.18 -3.89
C SER A 132 2.55 13.91 -2.92
N ALA A 133 3.02 14.94 -2.21
CA ALA A 133 3.95 14.75 -1.10
C ALA A 133 3.36 13.84 -0.02
N LEU A 134 2.16 14.10 0.50
CA LEU A 134 1.59 13.30 1.59
C LEU A 134 1.23 11.86 1.16
N VAL A 135 0.50 11.71 0.05
CA VAL A 135 -0.07 10.44 -0.42
C VAL A 135 1.00 9.53 -1.01
N HIS A 136 1.92 10.08 -1.81
CA HIS A 136 2.87 9.26 -2.57
C HIS A 136 4.21 9.05 -1.87
N SER A 137 4.60 9.91 -0.91
CA SER A 137 5.87 9.73 -0.18
C SER A 137 5.74 8.88 1.08
N SER A 138 4.64 9.03 1.84
CA SER A 138 4.68 8.68 3.27
C SER A 138 3.54 7.83 3.78
N THR A 139 2.39 7.74 3.09
CA THR A 139 1.18 7.20 3.75
C THR A 139 0.37 6.17 2.98
N LEU A 140 -0.07 6.43 1.75
CA LEU A 140 -0.94 5.47 1.05
C LEU A 140 -0.15 4.25 0.57
N VAL A 141 1.00 4.51 -0.04
CA VAL A 141 1.81 3.46 -0.65
C VAL A 141 2.60 2.67 0.40
N THR A 142 2.94 3.34 1.50
CA THR A 142 3.59 2.73 2.67
C THR A 142 2.62 1.90 3.52
N ALA A 143 1.31 2.16 3.50
CA ALA A 143 0.32 1.35 4.21
C ALA A 143 0.33 -0.12 3.78
N GLY A 144 0.57 -0.42 2.50
CA GLY A 144 0.74 -1.81 2.03
C GLY A 144 1.98 -2.48 2.61
N VAL A 145 3.13 -1.78 2.62
CA VAL A 145 4.39 -2.26 3.21
C VAL A 145 4.24 -2.45 4.72
N TYR A 146 3.61 -1.48 5.40
CA TYR A 146 3.36 -1.52 6.83
C TYR A 146 2.46 -2.69 7.24
N LEU A 147 1.40 -2.95 6.47
CA LEU A 147 0.55 -4.10 6.69
C LEU A 147 1.36 -5.39 6.62
N LEU A 148 2.26 -5.54 5.63
CA LEU A 148 3.11 -6.73 5.52
C LEU A 148 4.15 -6.85 6.64
N ILE A 149 4.68 -5.73 7.15
CA ILE A 149 5.53 -5.75 8.34
C ILE A 149 4.78 -6.35 9.53
N ARG A 150 3.49 -6.08 9.70
CA ARG A 150 2.68 -6.66 10.80
C ARG A 150 2.36 -8.13 10.59
N PHE A 151 2.23 -8.58 9.34
CA PHE A 151 1.99 -9.98 8.97
C PHE A 151 3.30 -10.72 8.61
N ASN A 152 4.46 -10.23 9.07
CA ASN A 152 5.76 -10.75 8.69
C ASN A 152 5.90 -12.25 8.95
N ASP A 153 5.38 -12.75 10.06
CA ASP A 153 5.51 -14.17 10.40
C ASP A 153 4.85 -15.09 9.37
N LEU A 154 3.77 -14.66 8.71
CA LEU A 154 3.13 -15.42 7.62
C LEU A 154 3.90 -15.36 6.30
N LEU A 155 4.62 -14.27 6.05
CA LEU A 155 5.35 -14.05 4.80
C LEU A 155 6.59 -14.94 4.68
N MET A 156 7.10 -15.42 5.82
CA MET A 156 8.26 -16.31 5.89
C MET A 156 8.01 -17.72 5.33
N ASN A 157 6.80 -18.02 4.85
CA ASN A 157 6.56 -19.25 4.10
C ASN A 157 7.34 -19.21 2.78
N TRP A 158 7.95 -20.35 2.41
CA TRP A 158 8.89 -20.43 1.29
C TRP A 158 8.28 -19.96 -0.05
N TRP A 159 7.03 -20.36 -0.33
CA TRP A 159 6.35 -19.95 -1.56
C TRP A 159 6.00 -18.46 -1.60
N MET A 160 5.55 -17.91 -0.47
CA MET A 160 5.10 -16.52 -0.37
C MET A 160 6.28 -15.54 -0.48
N SER A 161 7.36 -15.83 0.24
CA SER A 161 8.60 -15.03 0.18
C SER A 161 9.18 -15.00 -1.23
N GLN A 162 9.31 -16.15 -1.90
CA GLN A 162 9.86 -16.20 -3.27
C GLN A 162 8.98 -15.47 -4.28
N PHE A 163 7.66 -15.61 -4.20
CA PHE A 163 6.74 -14.88 -5.06
C PHE A 163 6.87 -13.36 -4.85
N LEU A 164 6.91 -12.92 -3.59
CA LEU A 164 7.06 -11.50 -3.26
C LEU A 164 8.40 -10.94 -3.75
N LEU A 165 9.49 -11.71 -3.60
CA LEU A 165 10.82 -11.34 -4.06
C LEU A 165 10.86 -11.14 -5.58
N LEU A 166 10.25 -12.06 -6.33
CA LEU A 166 10.20 -11.97 -7.79
C LEU A 166 9.43 -10.72 -8.23
N VAL A 167 8.22 -10.53 -7.70
CA VAL A 167 7.36 -9.39 -8.05
C VAL A 167 8.02 -8.06 -7.70
N SER A 168 8.63 -7.97 -6.52
CA SER A 168 9.32 -6.76 -6.06
C SER A 168 10.62 -6.46 -6.79
N GLY A 169 11.35 -7.48 -7.22
CA GLY A 169 12.52 -7.31 -8.10
C GLY A 169 12.11 -6.77 -9.48
N LEU A 170 11.04 -7.32 -10.06
CA LEU A 170 10.51 -6.85 -11.35
C LEU A 170 9.98 -5.42 -11.28
N THR A 171 9.32 -5.04 -10.18
CA THR A 171 8.81 -3.66 -10.00
C THR A 171 9.94 -2.66 -9.87
N MET A 172 10.97 -2.98 -9.09
CA MET A 172 12.16 -2.15 -8.96
C MET A 172 12.81 -1.90 -10.32
N PHE A 173 12.99 -2.96 -11.11
CA PHE A 173 13.59 -2.87 -12.44
C PHE A 173 12.72 -2.05 -13.42
N MET A 174 11.42 -2.32 -13.46
CA MET A 174 10.48 -1.60 -14.34
C MET A 174 10.42 -0.11 -14.02
N ALA A 175 10.33 0.26 -12.73
CA ALA A 175 10.34 1.66 -12.32
C ALA A 175 11.68 2.35 -12.61
N GLY A 176 12.80 1.66 -12.39
CA GLY A 176 14.12 2.19 -12.67
C GLY A 176 14.31 2.52 -14.15
N LEU A 177 13.92 1.62 -15.05
CA LEU A 177 13.94 1.87 -16.49
C LEU A 177 12.95 2.97 -16.90
N GLY A 178 11.72 2.93 -16.40
CA GLY A 178 10.69 3.91 -16.73
C GLY A 178 11.07 5.34 -16.33
N ALA A 179 11.74 5.51 -15.19
CA ALA A 179 12.15 6.83 -14.71
C ALA A 179 13.18 7.50 -15.64
N ASN A 180 14.02 6.73 -16.34
CA ASN A 180 15.02 7.26 -17.26
C ASN A 180 14.43 7.79 -18.58
N PHE A 181 13.23 7.31 -18.96
CA PHE A 181 12.56 7.70 -20.21
C PHE A 181 11.47 8.77 -20.03
N GLU A 182 11.10 9.09 -18.79
CA GLU A 182 10.10 10.11 -18.49
C GLU A 182 10.72 11.51 -18.44
N PHE A 183 10.02 12.50 -18.98
CA PHE A 183 10.45 13.90 -18.98
C PHE A 183 9.79 14.73 -17.86
N ASP A 184 8.66 14.26 -17.31
CA ASP A 184 7.92 14.97 -16.27
C ASP A 184 8.53 14.70 -14.88
N LEU A 185 9.04 15.74 -14.20
CA LEU A 185 9.63 15.62 -12.85
C LEU A 185 8.72 14.90 -11.84
N LYS A 186 7.41 15.19 -11.85
CA LYS A 186 6.46 14.53 -10.93
C LYS A 186 6.36 13.03 -11.18
N LYS A 187 6.43 12.59 -12.43
CA LYS A 187 6.40 11.16 -12.78
C LYS A 187 7.73 10.48 -12.47
N ILE A 188 8.86 11.18 -12.64
CA ILE A 188 10.17 10.67 -12.22
C ILE A 188 10.19 10.43 -10.70
N ILE A 189 9.64 11.37 -9.92
CA ILE A 189 9.50 11.21 -8.46
C ILE A 189 8.57 10.02 -8.14
N ALA A 190 7.45 9.88 -8.86
CA ALA A 190 6.53 8.75 -8.73
C ALA A 190 7.22 7.40 -8.99
N LEU A 191 7.93 7.27 -10.10
CA LEU A 191 8.62 6.04 -10.49
C LEU A 191 9.77 5.72 -9.53
N SER A 192 10.50 6.73 -9.08
CA SER A 192 11.51 6.52 -8.04
C SER A 192 10.94 6.21 -6.65
N THR A 193 9.68 6.54 -6.34
CA THR A 193 9.02 5.96 -5.15
C THR A 193 8.67 4.49 -5.39
N LEU A 194 8.18 4.14 -6.58
CA LEU A 194 7.82 2.77 -6.93
C LEU A 194 9.02 1.82 -6.88
N SER A 195 10.20 2.27 -7.34
CA SER A 195 11.42 1.46 -7.23
C SER A 195 11.86 1.26 -5.77
N GLN A 196 11.75 2.29 -4.93
CA GLN A 196 12.09 2.21 -3.50
C GLN A 196 11.11 1.33 -2.73
N LEU A 197 9.83 1.33 -3.10
CA LEU A 197 8.84 0.42 -2.54
C LEU A 197 9.11 -1.02 -2.97
N GLY A 198 9.47 -1.25 -4.24
CA GLY A 198 9.98 -2.56 -4.68
C GLY A 198 11.15 -3.03 -3.80
N LEU A 199 12.09 -2.13 -3.47
CA LEU A 199 13.21 -2.46 -2.59
C LEU A 199 12.76 -2.79 -1.15
N MET A 200 11.80 -2.04 -0.59
CA MET A 200 11.26 -2.38 0.73
C MET A 200 10.58 -3.75 0.74
N MET A 201 9.82 -4.06 -0.32
CA MET A 201 9.12 -5.33 -0.47
C MET A 201 10.10 -6.50 -0.67
N SER A 202 11.21 -6.30 -1.38
CA SER A 202 12.26 -7.32 -1.51
C SER A 202 12.96 -7.58 -0.18
N ILE A 203 13.24 -6.55 0.63
CA ILE A 203 13.81 -6.72 1.98
C ILE A 203 12.84 -7.50 2.89
N LEU A 204 11.54 -7.20 2.82
CA LEU A 204 10.52 -7.94 3.55
C LEU A 204 10.47 -9.41 3.14
N SER A 205 10.59 -9.69 1.85
CA SER A 205 10.57 -11.06 1.33
C SER A 205 11.77 -11.90 1.81
N MET A 206 12.91 -11.26 2.05
CA MET A 206 14.09 -11.89 2.67
C MET A 206 13.97 -12.05 4.18
N GLY A 207 12.89 -11.53 4.78
CA GLY A 207 12.58 -11.68 6.19
C GLY A 207 13.13 -10.57 7.10
N PHE A 208 13.77 -9.55 6.55
CA PHE A 208 14.38 -8.46 7.34
C PHE A 208 13.39 -7.32 7.60
N TYR A 209 12.30 -7.59 8.31
CA TYR A 209 11.24 -6.60 8.57
C TYR A 209 11.73 -5.32 9.28
N LYS A 210 12.72 -5.41 10.19
CA LYS A 210 13.31 -4.23 10.87
C LYS A 210 14.04 -3.31 9.89
N LEU A 211 14.77 -3.88 8.92
CA LEU A 211 15.46 -3.12 7.89
C LEU A 211 14.46 -2.46 6.94
N ALA A 212 13.40 -3.18 6.56
CA ALA A 212 12.33 -2.62 5.74
C ALA A 212 11.63 -1.45 6.45
N PHE A 213 11.35 -1.56 7.75
CA PHE A 213 10.77 -0.48 8.53
C PHE A 213 11.69 0.73 8.65
N PHE A 214 12.99 0.52 8.90
CA PHE A 214 13.97 1.60 8.92
C PHE A 214 14.04 2.32 7.57
N HIS A 215 14.10 1.56 6.47
CA HIS A 215 14.11 2.12 5.12
C HIS A 215 12.80 2.88 4.79
N LEU A 216 11.65 2.40 5.28
CA LEU A 216 10.37 3.10 5.12
C LEU A 216 10.39 4.48 5.79
N LEU A 217 10.95 4.59 7.01
CA LEU A 217 11.06 5.86 7.72
C LEU A 217 12.00 6.84 7.02
N THR A 218 13.17 6.38 6.57
CA THR A 218 14.13 7.24 5.86
C THR A 218 13.57 7.69 4.51
N HIS A 219 12.92 6.78 3.77
CA HIS A 219 12.25 7.10 2.52
C HIS A 219 11.17 8.17 2.71
N ALA A 220 10.31 8.03 3.72
CA ALA A 220 9.25 9.00 3.99
C ALA A 220 9.82 10.41 4.25
N LEU A 221 10.92 10.53 4.99
CA LEU A 221 11.58 11.80 5.26
C LEU A 221 12.18 12.42 3.99
N PHE A 222 12.98 11.66 3.23
CA PHE A 222 13.66 12.19 2.04
C PHE A 222 12.70 12.47 0.88
N LYS A 223 11.64 11.66 0.72
CA LYS A 223 10.65 11.89 -0.33
C LYS A 223 9.64 12.98 -0.03
N ALA A 224 9.43 13.33 1.24
CA ALA A 224 8.65 14.52 1.59
C ALA A 224 9.41 15.83 1.25
N LEU A 225 10.74 15.79 1.19
CA LEU A 225 11.60 16.91 0.83
C LEU A 225 11.71 17.15 -0.69
N LEU A 226 11.56 16.09 -1.49
CA LEU A 226 11.68 16.11 -2.96
C LEU A 226 10.35 16.47 -3.64
#